data_AF-A0A326QIL2-F1
#
_entry.id   AF-A0A326QIL2-F1
#
_cell.length_a   1.000
_cell.length_b   1.000
_cell.length_c   1.000
_cell.angle_alpha   90.00
_cell.angle_beta   90.00
_cell.angle_gamma   90.00
#
_symmetry.space_group_name_H-M   'P 1'
#
loop_
_entity.id
_entity.type
_entity.pdbx_description
1 polymer ?
#
loop_
_entity_poly.entity_id
_entity_poly.type
_entity_poly.pdbx_seq_one_letter_code
_entity_poly.pdbx_strand_id
1 'polypeptide(L)'
;MGELSDRFGELMARMAKGDAELFRTVGEQNAAIRQLVEEVAPAGSNGSNEAAALQGSPQSLLPQEQCTQAALKARFGSAAAAHAHLETVLGPAPTKKKTWEHLSTVFESGAWPAPARALARPEAGRGGVSEEALAQLETRLLRRIDQLEDRVIAVLEKVLLGKS
;
A
#
# COMPACT_ATOMS: atom_id res chain seq x y z
N MET A 1 -46.17 34.85 11.59
CA MET A 1 -45.56 33.51 11.37
C MET A 1 -44.70 33.42 10.10
N GLY A 2 -44.53 34.48 9.28
CA GLY A 2 -43.72 34.43 8.04
C GLY A 2 -42.21 34.66 8.22
N GLU A 3 -41.80 35.61 9.08
CA GLU A 3 -40.39 36.01 9.21
C GLU A 3 -39.43 34.89 9.63
N LEU A 4 -39.89 33.92 10.42
CA LEU A 4 -39.07 32.75 10.80
C LEU A 4 -38.85 31.79 9.63
N SER A 5 -39.86 31.62 8.78
CA SER A 5 -39.77 30.80 7.56
C SER A 5 -38.86 31.45 6.52
N ASP A 6 -38.92 32.79 6.38
CA ASP A 6 -38.08 33.53 5.44
C ASP A 6 -36.60 33.48 5.83
N ARG A 7 -36.29 33.62 7.14
CA ARG A 7 -34.93 33.47 7.66
C ARG A 7 -34.37 32.06 7.50
N PHE A 8 -35.23 31.04 7.66
CA PHE A 8 -34.81 29.65 7.45
C PHE A 8 -34.56 29.35 5.97
N GLY A 9 -35.39 29.90 5.07
CA GLY A 9 -35.17 29.85 3.63
C GLY A 9 -33.87 30.54 3.21
N GLU A 10 -33.58 31.71 3.77
CA GLU A 10 -32.34 32.44 3.50
C GLU A 10 -31.08 31.69 4.01
N LEU A 11 -31.19 31.05 5.18
CA LEU A 11 -30.12 30.20 5.73
C LEU A 11 -29.85 28.97 4.85
N MET A 12 -30.91 28.26 4.43
CA MET A 12 -30.79 27.11 3.55
C MET A 12 -30.22 27.49 2.18
N ALA A 13 -30.61 28.65 1.63
CA ALA A 13 -30.05 29.17 0.38
C ALA A 13 -28.56 29.52 0.51
N ARG A 14 -28.14 30.11 1.64
CA ARG A 14 -26.72 30.37 1.93
C ARG A 14 -25.91 29.09 2.08
N MET A 15 -26.44 28.08 2.78
CA MET A 15 -25.76 26.78 2.92
C MET A 15 -25.65 26.05 1.58
N ALA A 16 -26.74 25.96 0.81
CA ALA A 16 -26.73 25.32 -0.50
C ALA A 16 -25.76 26.01 -1.48
N LYS A 17 -25.63 27.33 -1.39
CA LYS A 17 -24.64 28.09 -2.17
C LYS A 17 -23.21 27.79 -1.71
N GLY A 18 -22.99 27.73 -0.39
CA GLY A 18 -21.69 27.35 0.18
C GLY A 18 -21.25 25.94 -0.22
N ASP A 19 -22.18 24.97 -0.19
CA ASP A 19 -21.90 23.60 -0.61
C ASP A 19 -21.59 23.53 -2.11
N ALA A 20 -22.33 24.25 -2.95
CA ALA A 20 -22.07 24.30 -4.39
C ALA A 20 -20.70 24.91 -4.72
N GLU A 21 -20.29 25.96 -4.01
CA GLU A 21 -18.95 26.56 -4.13
C GLU A 21 -17.86 25.61 -3.61
N LEU A 22 -18.13 24.86 -2.54
CA LEU A 22 -17.22 23.85 -2.01
C LEU A 22 -17.00 22.69 -3.01
N PHE A 23 -18.07 22.16 -3.62
CA PHE A 23 -17.94 21.10 -4.63
C PHE A 23 -17.20 21.57 -5.88
N ARG A 24 -17.38 22.84 -6.26
CA ARG A 24 -16.66 23.44 -7.39
C ARG A 24 -15.16 23.55 -7.10
N THR A 25 -14.80 24.08 -5.93
CA THR A 25 -13.40 24.24 -5.52
C THR A 25 -12.70 22.90 -5.31
N VAL A 26 -13.37 21.92 -4.69
CA VAL A 26 -12.86 20.55 -4.55
C VAL A 26 -12.72 19.87 -5.92
N GLY A 27 -13.65 20.10 -6.84
CA GLY A 27 -13.57 19.60 -8.22
C GLY A 27 -12.37 20.16 -8.97
N GLU A 28 -12.15 21.48 -8.88
CA GLU A 28 -11.02 22.18 -9.50
C GLU A 28 -9.67 21.73 -8.89
N GLN A 29 -9.60 21.58 -7.57
CA GLN A 29 -8.40 21.06 -6.90
C GLN A 29 -8.11 19.61 -7.28
N ASN A 30 -9.12 18.75 -7.36
CA ASN A 30 -8.95 17.37 -7.81
C ASN A 30 -8.49 17.28 -9.28
N ALA A 31 -8.98 18.17 -10.15
CA ALA A 31 -8.51 18.26 -11.53
C ALA A 31 -7.06 18.73 -11.61
N ALA A 32 -6.67 19.73 -10.81
CA ALA A 32 -5.29 20.21 -10.73
C ALA A 32 -4.33 19.14 -10.18
N ILE A 33 -4.74 18.37 -9.17
CA ILE A 33 -3.94 17.24 -8.65
C ILE A 33 -3.75 16.18 -9.73
N ARG A 34 -4.79 15.85 -10.51
CA ARG A 34 -4.67 14.88 -11.62
C ARG A 34 -3.69 15.36 -12.68
N GLN A 35 -3.74 16.65 -13.05
CA GLN A 35 -2.79 17.25 -13.99
C GLN A 35 -1.35 17.25 -13.45
N LEU A 36 -1.14 17.59 -12.18
CA LEU A 36 0.18 17.53 -11.55
C LEU A 36 0.71 16.08 -11.48
N VAL A 37 -0.13 15.09 -11.20
CA VAL A 37 0.26 13.68 -11.22
C VAL A 37 0.64 13.23 -12.63
N GLU A 38 -0.03 13.76 -13.66
CA GLU A 38 0.26 13.46 -15.06
C GLU A 38 1.52 14.17 -15.58
N GLU A 39 1.79 15.40 -15.13
CA GLU A 39 3.04 16.14 -15.41
C GLU A 39 4.26 15.61 -14.63
N VAL A 40 4.05 15.09 -13.41
CA VAL A 40 5.08 14.45 -12.60
C VAL A 40 5.36 13.01 -13.04
N ALA A 41 4.53 12.42 -13.91
CA ALA A 41 4.83 11.17 -14.58
C ALA A 41 5.81 11.44 -15.74
N PRO A 42 7.12 11.15 -15.61
CA PRO A 42 8.03 11.35 -16.71
C PRO A 42 7.73 10.27 -17.75
N ALA A 43 7.54 10.70 -19.00
CA ALA A 43 7.69 9.82 -20.15
C ALA A 43 9.13 9.29 -20.16
N GLY A 44 9.35 8.16 -19.49
CA GLY A 44 10.63 7.45 -19.46
C GLY A 44 11.61 7.95 -18.39
N SER A 45 12.18 6.96 -17.69
CA SER A 45 13.35 7.01 -16.82
C SER A 45 13.16 7.46 -15.36
N ASN A 46 13.27 6.46 -14.48
CA ASN A 46 13.98 6.50 -13.20
C ASN A 46 13.31 7.09 -11.94
N GLY A 47 11.98 6.96 -11.77
CA GLY A 47 11.30 7.27 -10.50
C GLY A 47 10.45 6.13 -9.90
N SER A 48 10.42 4.97 -10.52
CA SER A 48 9.48 3.88 -10.24
C SER A 48 9.91 2.93 -9.10
N ASN A 49 10.51 3.44 -8.02
CA ASN A 49 11.07 2.56 -6.98
C ASN A 49 10.39 2.58 -5.61
N GLU A 50 9.53 3.55 -5.28
CA GLU A 50 8.98 3.62 -3.91
C GLU A 50 7.46 3.46 -3.83
N ALA A 51 6.67 3.97 -4.77
CA ALA A 51 5.20 3.79 -4.75
C ALA A 51 4.73 2.44 -5.34
N ALA A 52 5.53 1.82 -6.22
CA ALA A 52 5.26 0.47 -6.73
C ALA A 52 5.55 -0.63 -5.70
N ALA A 53 6.27 -0.32 -4.62
CA ALA A 53 6.62 -1.30 -3.58
C ALA A 53 5.43 -1.70 -2.70
N LEU A 54 4.32 -0.95 -2.72
CA LEU A 54 3.17 -1.19 -1.84
C LEU A 54 1.94 -1.79 -2.57
N GLN A 55 1.93 -1.82 -3.90
CA GLN A 55 0.88 -2.48 -4.72
C GLN A 55 1.43 -3.32 -5.88
N GLY A 56 2.75 -3.55 -5.94
CA GLY A 56 3.34 -4.43 -6.93
C GLY A 56 2.76 -5.84 -6.79
N SER A 57 2.11 -6.32 -7.84
CA SER A 57 2.00 -7.75 -8.09
C SER A 57 3.37 -8.39 -7.83
N PRO A 58 3.40 -9.56 -7.19
CA PRO A 58 4.64 -10.06 -6.60
C PRO A 58 5.65 -10.23 -7.74
N GLN A 59 6.75 -9.49 -7.63
CA GLN A 59 7.78 -9.44 -8.66
C GLN A 59 8.72 -10.61 -8.44
N SER A 60 8.91 -11.42 -9.49
CA SER A 60 9.85 -12.53 -9.48
C SER A 60 11.20 -12.09 -8.94
N LEU A 61 11.66 -12.70 -7.85
CA LEU A 61 12.91 -12.35 -7.16
C LEU A 61 14.13 -12.73 -7.99
N LEU A 62 13.95 -13.66 -8.93
CA LEU A 62 14.99 -14.11 -9.85
C LEU A 62 14.41 -14.25 -11.27
N PRO A 63 15.25 -14.16 -12.32
CA PRO A 63 14.83 -14.53 -13.67
C PRO A 63 14.35 -15.99 -13.69
N GLN A 64 13.29 -16.30 -14.43
CA GLN A 64 12.64 -17.62 -14.46
C GLN A 64 13.62 -18.79 -14.70
N GLU A 65 14.66 -18.58 -15.51
CA GLU A 65 15.70 -19.59 -15.77
C GLU A 65 16.50 -19.99 -14.52
N GLN A 66 16.61 -19.09 -13.54
CA GLN A 66 17.33 -19.28 -12.28
C GLN A 66 16.43 -19.77 -11.14
N CYS A 67 15.12 -19.87 -11.37
CA CYS A 67 14.15 -20.40 -10.40
C CYS A 67 14.04 -21.93 -10.44
N THR A 68 14.77 -22.61 -11.34
CA THR A 68 14.79 -24.07 -11.39
C THR A 68 15.49 -24.67 -10.18
N GLN A 69 15.04 -25.86 -9.73
CA GLN A 69 15.62 -26.54 -8.56
C GLN A 69 17.14 -26.76 -8.69
N ALA A 70 17.63 -27.07 -9.90
CA ALA A 70 19.05 -27.26 -10.16
C ALA A 70 19.85 -25.96 -9.98
N ALA A 71 19.35 -24.84 -10.50
CA ALA A 71 19.98 -23.53 -10.34
C ALA A 71 19.96 -23.04 -8.89
N LEU A 72 18.84 -23.22 -8.18
CA LEU A 72 18.72 -22.85 -6.76
C LEU A 72 19.63 -23.69 -5.86
N LYS A 73 19.75 -25.00 -6.14
CA LYS A 73 20.73 -25.87 -5.46
C LYS A 73 22.17 -25.43 -5.73
N ALA A 74 22.49 -25.05 -6.97
CA ALA A 74 23.83 -24.56 -7.32
C ALA A 74 24.16 -23.22 -6.63
N ARG A 75 23.18 -22.34 -6.46
CA ARG A 75 23.38 -21.00 -5.85
C ARG A 75 23.42 -21.02 -4.33
N PHE A 76 22.53 -21.78 -3.68
CA PHE A 76 22.39 -21.74 -2.22
C PHE A 76 22.93 -22.99 -1.51
N GLY A 77 23.22 -24.06 -2.24
CA GLY A 77 23.75 -25.33 -1.70
C GLY A 77 22.74 -26.14 -0.88
N SER A 78 21.86 -25.50 -0.13
CA SER A 78 20.85 -26.14 0.73
C SER A 78 19.52 -25.39 0.73
N ALA A 79 18.43 -26.12 0.95
CA ALA A 79 17.09 -25.55 1.02
C ALA A 79 16.92 -24.62 2.23
N ALA A 80 17.68 -24.87 3.31
CA ALA A 80 17.67 -24.02 4.51
C ALA A 80 18.31 -22.65 4.25
N ALA A 81 19.42 -22.61 3.51
CA ALA A 81 20.07 -21.35 3.12
C ALA A 81 19.20 -20.53 2.17
N ALA A 82 18.55 -21.19 1.20
CA ALA A 82 17.60 -20.54 0.29
C ALA A 82 16.39 -19.96 1.04
N HIS A 83 15.84 -20.71 2.00
CA HIS A 83 14.73 -20.22 2.85
C HIS A 83 15.14 -19.02 3.70
N ALA A 84 16.32 -19.05 4.32
CA ALA A 84 16.82 -17.92 5.12
C ALA A 84 16.99 -16.67 4.26
N HIS A 85 17.47 -16.82 3.03
CA HIS A 85 17.55 -15.72 2.06
C HIS A 85 16.16 -15.16 1.73
N LEU A 86 15.17 -16.02 1.49
CA LEU A 86 13.79 -15.56 1.27
C LEU A 86 13.22 -14.82 2.49
N GLU A 87 13.52 -15.26 3.71
CA GLU A 87 13.09 -14.56 4.93
C GLU A 87 13.72 -13.18 5.09
N THR A 88 14.96 -12.99 4.63
CA THR A 88 15.60 -11.66 4.62
C THR A 88 14.97 -10.71 3.60
N VAL A 89 14.42 -11.22 2.50
CA VAL A 89 13.89 -10.41 1.39
C VAL A 89 12.38 -10.19 1.52
N LEU A 90 11.63 -11.23 1.85
CA LEU A 90 10.16 -11.23 1.92
C LEU A 90 9.61 -11.13 3.35
N GLY A 91 10.47 -11.19 4.37
CA GLY A 91 10.06 -11.29 5.76
C GLY A 91 9.71 -12.72 6.19
N PRO A 92 9.25 -12.91 7.45
CA PRO A 92 9.10 -14.23 8.06
C PRO A 92 8.17 -15.15 7.28
N ALA A 93 8.60 -16.39 7.03
CA ALA A 93 7.82 -17.34 6.26
C ALA A 93 6.54 -17.76 7.00
N PRO A 94 5.39 -17.84 6.32
CA PRO A 94 4.15 -18.31 6.92
C PRO A 94 4.17 -19.82 7.17
N THR A 95 5.06 -20.57 6.50
CA THR A 95 5.21 -22.01 6.70
C THR A 95 6.68 -22.40 6.84
N LYS A 96 6.96 -23.42 7.66
CA LYS A 96 8.31 -23.98 7.81
C LYS A 96 8.67 -24.97 6.69
N LYS A 97 7.96 -24.96 5.56
CA LYS A 97 8.17 -25.93 4.46
C LYS A 97 9.42 -25.56 3.68
N LYS A 98 10.49 -26.32 3.88
CA LYS A 98 11.79 -26.14 3.20
C LYS A 98 11.95 -27.10 2.01
N THR A 99 10.90 -27.30 1.23
CA THR A 99 10.98 -28.11 0.01
C THR A 99 11.43 -27.22 -1.14
N TRP A 100 12.32 -27.73 -1.98
CA TRP A 100 12.83 -26.98 -3.12
C TRP A 100 11.76 -26.52 -4.09
N GLU A 101 10.71 -27.32 -4.31
CA GLU A 101 9.56 -26.96 -5.15
C GLU A 101 8.83 -25.73 -4.59
N HIS A 102 8.62 -25.69 -3.27
CA HIS A 102 8.01 -24.54 -2.62
C HIS A 102 8.88 -23.29 -2.76
N LEU A 103 10.19 -23.44 -2.56
CA LEU A 103 11.13 -22.34 -2.68
C LEU A 103 11.23 -21.82 -4.11
N SER A 104 11.26 -22.70 -5.13
CA SER A 104 11.26 -22.27 -6.54
C SER A 104 10.04 -21.43 -6.87
N THR A 105 8.85 -21.85 -6.41
CA THR A 105 7.63 -21.08 -6.62
C THR A 105 7.67 -19.74 -5.90
N VAL A 106 8.27 -19.66 -4.70
CA VAL A 106 8.43 -18.39 -3.97
C VAL A 106 9.45 -17.46 -4.64
N PHE A 107 10.53 -17.99 -5.20
CA PHE A 107 11.50 -17.19 -5.97
C PHE A 107 10.90 -16.66 -7.27
N GLU A 108 10.06 -17.45 -7.94
CA GLU A 108 9.37 -17.07 -9.17
C GLU A 108 8.20 -16.12 -8.92
N SER A 109 7.41 -16.35 -7.87
CA SER A 109 6.30 -15.48 -7.53
C SER A 109 6.80 -14.19 -6.87
N GLY A 110 7.89 -14.26 -6.10
CA GLY A 110 8.34 -13.19 -5.22
C GLY A 110 7.40 -12.89 -4.06
N ALA A 111 6.57 -13.85 -3.68
CA ALA A 111 5.75 -13.77 -2.48
C ALA A 111 5.56 -15.15 -1.86
N TRP A 112 5.42 -15.16 -0.53
CA TRP A 112 5.00 -16.36 0.17
C TRP A 112 3.62 -16.79 -0.34
N PRO A 113 3.40 -18.06 -0.74
CA PRO A 113 2.09 -18.51 -1.17
C PRO A 113 1.13 -18.37 0.01
N ALA A 114 0.10 -17.54 -0.18
CA ALA A 114 -0.97 -17.40 0.80
C ALA A 114 -1.57 -18.80 1.04
N PRO A 115 -1.85 -19.19 2.29
CA PRO A 115 -2.63 -20.38 2.54
C PRO A 115 -3.94 -20.21 1.78
N ALA A 116 -4.25 -21.16 0.89
CA ALA A 116 -5.48 -21.17 0.12
C ALA A 116 -6.68 -21.31 1.07
N ARG A 117 -7.08 -20.22 1.74
CA ARG A 117 -8.47 -20.02 2.10
C ARG A 117 -9.16 -19.85 0.76
N ALA A 118 -9.87 -20.90 0.38
CA ALA A 118 -10.61 -21.05 -0.86
C ALA A 118 -11.03 -19.68 -1.42
N LEU A 119 -10.34 -19.26 -2.49
CA LEU A 119 -10.85 -18.26 -3.43
C LEU A 119 -12.03 -18.91 -4.14
N ALA A 120 -13.12 -19.14 -3.41
CA ALA A 120 -14.44 -19.19 -4.01
C ALA A 120 -14.66 -17.78 -4.54
N ARG A 121 -14.51 -17.64 -5.86
CA ARG A 121 -15.00 -16.52 -6.65
C ARG A 121 -16.37 -16.11 -6.11
N PRO A 122 -16.52 -14.96 -5.43
CA PRO A 122 -17.85 -14.45 -5.19
C PRO A 122 -18.23 -13.73 -6.48
N GLU A 123 -19.22 -14.29 -7.16
CA GLU A 123 -20.10 -13.48 -7.97
C GLU A 123 -20.52 -12.22 -7.20
N ALA A 124 -20.79 -11.17 -7.96
CA ALA A 124 -21.45 -9.95 -7.54
C ALA A 124 -22.43 -10.18 -6.38
N GLY A 125 -22.01 -9.83 -5.17
CA GLY A 125 -22.82 -9.96 -3.97
C GLY A 125 -22.30 -8.99 -2.93
N ARG A 126 -23.07 -7.92 -2.70
CA ARG A 126 -22.88 -6.96 -1.61
C ARG A 126 -22.51 -7.68 -0.31
N GLY A 127 -21.27 -7.50 0.13
CA GLY A 127 -20.81 -7.89 1.46
C GLY A 127 -19.82 -6.83 1.92
N GLY A 128 -20.34 -5.80 2.59
CA GLY A 128 -19.55 -4.67 3.07
C GLY A 128 -18.42 -5.15 3.97
N VAL A 129 -17.23 -4.58 3.77
CA VAL A 129 -16.17 -4.62 4.79
C VAL A 129 -16.81 -4.09 6.08
N SER A 130 -16.78 -4.87 7.17
CA SER A 130 -17.38 -4.41 8.42
C SER A 130 -16.73 -3.09 8.84
N GLU A 131 -17.55 -2.14 9.25
CA GLU A 131 -17.10 -0.82 9.70
C GLU A 131 -16.04 -0.93 10.81
N GLU A 132 -16.14 -1.97 11.64
CA GLU A 132 -15.16 -2.33 12.66
C GLU A 132 -13.80 -2.74 12.09
N ALA A 133 -13.75 -3.44 10.95
CA ALA A 133 -12.50 -3.80 10.30
C ALA A 133 -11.82 -2.57 9.68
N LEU A 134 -12.62 -1.61 9.17
CA LEU A 134 -12.11 -0.33 8.68
C LEU A 134 -11.58 0.54 9.84
N ALA A 135 -12.31 0.65 10.94
CA ALA A 135 -11.88 1.39 12.13
C ALA A 135 -10.60 0.81 12.76
N GLN A 136 -10.47 -0.52 12.79
CA GLN A 136 -9.24 -1.18 13.25
C GLN A 136 -8.05 -0.90 12.33
N LEU A 137 -8.28 -0.87 11.02
CA LEU A 137 -7.25 -0.55 10.04
C LEU A 137 -6.83 0.92 10.14
N GLU A 138 -7.79 1.83 10.28
CA GLU A 138 -7.56 3.26 10.50
C GLU A 138 -6.73 3.50 11.77
N THR A 139 -7.12 2.90 12.90
CA THR A 139 -6.37 3.01 14.17
C THR A 139 -4.93 2.51 14.01
N ARG A 140 -4.74 1.41 13.26
CA ARG A 140 -3.42 0.85 13.01
C ARG A 140 -2.56 1.75 12.12
N LEU A 141 -3.18 2.42 11.14
CA LEU A 141 -2.50 3.36 10.27
C LEU A 141 -2.08 4.62 11.03
N LEU A 142 -2.97 5.20 11.83
CA LEU A 142 -2.67 6.37 12.66
C LEU A 142 -1.49 6.09 13.59
N ARG A 143 -1.51 4.97 14.32
CA ARG A 143 -0.38 4.58 15.18
C ARG A 143 0.94 4.42 14.42
N ARG A 144 0.90 3.94 13.17
CA ARG A 144 2.10 3.81 12.34
C ARG A 144 2.62 5.16 11.87
N ILE A 145 1.72 6.10 11.58
CA ILE A 145 2.07 7.48 11.21
C ILE A 145 2.77 8.15 12.40
N ASP A 146 2.21 8.07 13.61
CA ASP A 146 2.84 8.62 14.82
C ASP A 146 4.26 8.06 15.03
N GLN A 147 4.43 6.75 14.87
CA GLN A 147 5.75 6.10 14.98
C GLN A 147 6.74 6.54 13.91
N LEU A 148 6.26 6.88 12.71
CA LEU A 148 7.12 7.40 11.64
C LEU A 148 7.49 8.86 11.90
N GLU A 149 6.55 9.67 12.39
CA GLU A 149 6.80 11.05 12.80
C GLU A 149 7.87 11.12 13.90
N ASP A 150 7.74 10.32 14.95
CA ASP A 150 8.74 10.23 16.03
C ASP A 150 10.13 9.85 15.50
N ARG A 151 10.19 8.90 14.55
CA ARG A 151 11.46 8.46 13.96
C ARG A 151 12.08 9.54 13.08
N VAL A 152 11.26 10.25 12.31
CA VAL A 152 11.73 11.37 11.47
C VAL A 152 12.24 12.50 12.35
N ILE A 153 11.51 12.86 13.39
CA ILE A 153 11.93 13.86 14.38
C ILE A 153 13.27 13.45 15.01
N ALA A 154 13.40 12.21 15.49
CA ALA A 154 14.65 11.73 16.09
C ALA A 154 15.84 11.72 15.11
N VAL A 155 15.61 11.47 13.82
CA VAL A 155 16.65 11.56 12.79
C VAL A 155 17.03 13.01 12.54
N LEU A 156 16.05 13.91 12.42
CA LEU A 156 16.29 15.34 12.23
C LEU A 156 17.06 15.94 13.42
N GLU A 157 16.67 15.61 14.66
CA GLU A 157 17.37 16.02 15.86
C GLU A 157 18.82 15.54 15.87
N LYS A 158 19.09 14.28 15.50
CA LYS A 158 20.46 13.76 15.39
C LYS A 158 21.28 14.47 14.32
N VAL A 159 20.67 14.80 13.18
CA VAL A 159 21.34 15.51 12.09
C VAL A 159 21.62 16.97 12.46
N LEU A 160 20.73 17.60 13.23
CA LEU A 160 20.89 18.98 13.70
C LEU A 160 21.90 19.08 14.85
N LEU A 161 21.86 18.15 15.81
CA LEU A 161 22.78 18.10 16.95
C LEU A 161 24.18 17.57 16.59
N GLY A 162 24.27 16.66 15.61
CA GLY A 162 25.55 16.14 15.11
C GLY A 162 26.30 17.08 14.14
N LYS A 163 25.75 18.26 13.87
CA LYS A 163 26.38 19.32 13.06
C LYS A 163 27.01 20.45 13.91
N SER A 164 27.07 20.31 15.23
CA SER A 164 27.79 21.20 16.15
C SER A 164 29.16 20.65 16.52
#